data_AF-A0A533SL09-F1
#
_entry.id   AF-A0A533SL09-F1
#
_cell.length_a   1.000
_cell.length_b   1.000
_cell.length_c   1.000
_cell.angle_alpha   90.00
_cell.angle_beta   90.00
_cell.angle_gamma   90.00
#
_symmetry.space_group_name_H-M   'P 1'
#
loop_
_entity.id
_entity.type
_entity.pdbx_description
1 polymer ?
#
loop_
_entity_poly.entity_id
_entity_poly.type
_entity_poly.pdbx_seq_one_letter_code
_entity_poly.pdbx_strand_id
1 'polypeptide(L)'
;MAVMLDITETSDGFFLPPVSLSQFLPVKSDRYSCNSYWHCPAHKMQLLYPAEHEHRVRTLRRLRQRKQRWYKMNSLREIKTEANIINTYQSEARDREIYRAFAEKAGSEGIPRVANMFRAATVSKNILAHSVLSALREMSTATCDLTMAGGYHPALIKDSSAENLKAAIANVTSETATMFPTMIRDAENDGWKFAKQCFTYAEAVDKGHNKLFSQALNDLDTPGASDYFVCESCGNVIDSNPVDSCTVCGSEKKTFMAVR
;
A
#
# COMPACT_ATOMS: atom_id res chain seq x y z
N MET A 1 19.10 53.79 11.00
CA MET A 1 20.11 53.14 10.16
C MET A 1 19.38 52.24 9.17
N ALA A 2 19.48 52.56 7.89
CA ALA A 2 18.99 51.71 6.82
C ALA A 2 19.97 50.56 6.58
N VAL A 3 19.46 49.37 6.26
CA VAL A 3 20.00 48.51 5.20
C VAL A 3 18.81 47.85 4.51
N MET A 4 18.58 48.23 3.26
CA MET A 4 17.84 47.46 2.26
C MET A 4 18.70 46.30 1.77
N LEU A 5 18.09 45.16 1.48
CA LEU A 5 18.44 44.36 0.30
C LEU A 5 17.15 43.72 -0.25
N ASP A 6 16.81 44.13 -1.47
CA ASP A 6 15.80 43.55 -2.35
C ASP A 6 16.13 42.09 -2.70
N ILE A 7 15.11 41.23 -2.71
CA ILE A 7 15.00 40.18 -3.73
C ILE A 7 13.52 40.08 -4.15
N THR A 8 13.35 40.11 -5.45
CA THR A 8 12.13 40.20 -6.28
C THR A 8 11.21 38.97 -6.20
N GLU A 9 9.91 39.22 -6.47
CA GLU A 9 8.91 38.39 -7.19
C GLU A 9 9.34 36.98 -7.68
N THR A 10 8.56 35.89 -7.68
CA THR A 10 7.13 35.60 -7.57
C THR A 10 6.93 34.07 -7.50
N SER A 11 5.70 33.65 -7.19
CA SER A 11 5.05 32.34 -7.40
C SER A 11 4.77 31.50 -6.15
N ASP A 12 3.68 31.90 -5.48
CA ASP A 12 2.68 31.07 -4.82
C ASP A 12 3.15 29.78 -4.12
N GLY A 13 3.62 29.96 -2.89
CA GLY A 13 3.77 28.91 -1.88
C GLY A 13 3.11 29.32 -0.57
N PHE A 14 1.77 29.40 -0.52
CA PHE A 14 1.06 29.64 0.73
C PHE A 14 1.11 28.37 1.59
N PHE A 15 2.05 28.35 2.54
CA PHE A 15 2.06 27.44 3.68
C PHE A 15 0.77 27.61 4.49
N LEU A 16 -0.04 26.56 4.63
CA LEU A 16 -1.03 26.48 5.69
C LEU A 16 -0.38 25.81 6.92
N PRO A 17 -0.52 26.39 8.13
CA PRO A 17 -0.01 25.77 9.35
C PRO A 17 -0.78 24.47 9.66
N PRO A 18 -0.17 23.53 10.41
CA PRO A 18 -0.78 22.25 10.71
C PRO A 18 -1.99 22.46 11.63
N VAL A 19 -3.19 22.17 11.12
CA VAL A 19 -4.40 22.16 11.94
C VAL A 19 -4.57 20.73 12.50
N SER A 20 -4.65 20.65 13.83
CA SER A 20 -4.91 19.42 14.59
C SER A 20 -6.09 18.61 14.02
N LEU A 21 -5.86 17.31 13.81
CA LEU A 21 -6.80 16.31 13.32
C LEU A 21 -7.99 16.00 14.26
N SER A 22 -8.13 16.69 15.39
CA SER A 22 -9.23 16.47 16.33
C SER A 22 -10.51 17.26 16.05
N GLN A 23 -10.58 18.08 14.98
CA GLN A 23 -11.79 18.88 14.66
C GLN A 23 -12.59 18.40 13.44
N PHE A 24 -12.16 17.33 12.78
CA PHE A 24 -12.93 16.69 11.70
C PHE A 24 -13.26 15.25 12.07
N LEU A 25 -13.96 15.07 13.18
CA LEU A 25 -14.77 13.86 13.32
C LEU A 25 -15.84 13.90 12.22
N PRO A 26 -16.10 12.77 11.53
CA PRO A 26 -17.24 12.69 10.66
C PRO A 26 -18.47 12.93 11.53
N VAL A 27 -19.17 14.03 11.31
CA VAL A 27 -20.55 14.12 11.78
C VAL A 27 -21.24 12.98 11.04
N LYS A 28 -21.41 11.86 11.74
CA LYS A 28 -22.33 10.80 11.34
C LYS A 28 -23.59 11.51 10.87
N SER A 29 -24.13 11.06 9.75
CA SER A 29 -25.46 11.45 9.30
C SER A 29 -26.52 10.90 10.26
N ASP A 30 -26.39 11.20 11.54
CA ASP A 30 -27.51 11.21 12.43
C ASP A 30 -28.31 12.42 11.97
N ARG A 31 -29.47 12.10 11.40
CA ARG A 31 -30.56 13.05 11.23
C ARG A 31 -30.81 13.69 12.59
N TYR A 32 -30.07 14.74 12.92
CA TYR A 32 -30.45 15.63 14.00
C TYR A 32 -31.77 16.24 13.55
N SER A 33 -32.86 15.70 14.07
CA SER A 33 -34.16 16.34 14.05
C SER A 33 -33.98 17.68 14.76
N CYS A 34 -33.66 18.72 13.99
CA CYS A 34 -33.52 20.06 14.52
C CYS A 34 -34.95 20.57 14.75
N ASN A 35 -35.51 20.19 15.90
CA ASN A 35 -36.92 20.44 16.23
C ASN A 35 -37.16 21.89 16.73
N SER A 36 -36.16 22.76 16.63
CA SER A 36 -36.32 24.19 16.83
C SER A 36 -35.41 24.94 15.86
N TYR A 37 -36.04 25.70 14.96
CA TYR A 37 -35.39 26.54 13.95
C TYR A 37 -34.31 27.49 14.52
N TRP A 38 -34.39 27.80 15.81
CA TRP A 38 -33.60 28.84 16.47
C TRP A 38 -32.26 28.37 17.05
N HIS A 39 -31.97 27.07 17.10
CA HIS A 39 -30.79 26.54 17.82
C HIS A 39 -29.76 25.85 16.92
N CYS A 40 -29.93 25.87 15.59
CA CYS A 40 -28.91 25.34 14.68
C CYS A 40 -27.79 26.38 14.46
N PRO A 41 -26.52 26.08 14.77
CA PRO A 41 -25.40 26.99 14.56
C PRO A 41 -25.31 27.49 13.10
N ALA A 42 -25.69 26.66 12.13
CA ALA A 42 -25.72 27.02 10.71
C ALA A 42 -26.78 28.10 10.40
N HIS A 43 -27.99 27.99 10.97
CA HIS A 43 -29.03 29.01 10.82
C HIS A 43 -28.65 30.33 11.52
N LYS A 44 -27.99 30.24 12.69
CA LYS A 44 -27.54 31.41 13.44
C LYS A 44 -26.46 32.19 12.66
N MET A 45 -25.57 31.49 11.95
CA MET A 45 -24.58 32.09 11.06
C MET A 45 -25.22 32.75 9.83
N GLN A 46 -26.27 32.14 9.27
CA GLN A 46 -27.00 32.66 8.11
C GLN A 46 -27.78 33.95 8.44
N LEU A 47 -28.31 34.08 9.65
CA LEU A 47 -29.09 35.26 10.09
C LEU A 47 -28.20 36.42 10.58
N LEU A 48 -27.12 36.12 11.32
CA LEU A 48 -26.24 37.16 11.89
C LEU A 48 -25.18 37.65 10.90
N TYR A 49 -24.75 36.80 9.97
CA TYR A 49 -23.67 37.09 9.02
C TYR A 49 -24.01 36.57 7.60
N PRO A 50 -25.06 37.14 6.95
CA PRO A 50 -25.59 36.61 5.68
C PRO A 50 -24.55 36.62 4.55
N ALA A 51 -23.70 37.65 4.47
CA ALA A 51 -22.65 37.75 3.46
C ALA A 51 -21.55 36.68 3.66
N GLU A 52 -21.15 36.40 4.91
CA GLU A 52 -20.14 35.38 5.22
C GLU A 52 -20.67 33.97 4.98
N HIS A 53 -21.92 33.72 5.36
CA HIS A 53 -22.61 32.45 5.08
C HIS A 53 -22.71 32.21 3.57
N GLU A 54 -23.12 33.20 2.79
CA GLU A 54 -23.21 33.08 1.34
C GLU A 54 -21.84 32.87 0.68
N HIS A 55 -20.79 33.55 1.17
CA HIS A 55 -19.42 33.33 0.72
C HIS A 55 -18.96 31.89 1.02
N ARG A 56 -19.18 31.38 2.24
CA ARG A 56 -18.87 29.99 2.61
C ARG A 56 -19.59 28.98 1.73
N VAL A 57 -20.90 29.15 1.50
CA VAL A 57 -21.69 28.26 0.64
C VAL A 57 -21.18 28.28 -0.81
N ARG A 58 -20.88 29.47 -1.36
CA ARG A 58 -20.30 29.61 -2.70
C ARG A 58 -18.93 28.92 -2.80
N THR A 59 -18.07 29.07 -1.78
CA THR A 59 -16.75 28.43 -1.72
C THR A 59 -16.86 26.91 -1.65
N LEU A 60 -17.71 26.38 -0.77
CA LEU A 60 -17.96 24.94 -0.69
C LEU A 60 -18.53 24.37 -2.00
N ARG A 61 -19.45 25.09 -2.65
CA ARG A 61 -20.00 24.69 -3.95
C ARG A 61 -18.92 24.66 -5.03
N ARG A 62 -18.03 25.66 -5.07
CA ARG A 62 -16.86 25.69 -5.99
C ARG A 62 -15.91 24.53 -5.72
N LEU A 63 -15.57 24.25 -4.46
CA LEU A 63 -14.72 23.11 -4.09
C LEU A 63 -15.35 21.78 -4.51
N ARG A 64 -16.66 21.61 -4.28
CA ARG A 64 -17.41 20.41 -4.68
C ARG A 64 -17.44 20.25 -6.21
N GLN A 65 -17.67 21.32 -6.96
CA GLN A 65 -17.63 21.32 -8.42
C GLN A 65 -16.22 21.05 -8.96
N ARG A 66 -15.19 21.63 -8.34
CA ARG A 66 -13.79 21.41 -8.71
C ARG A 66 -13.37 19.96 -8.45
N LYS A 67 -13.80 19.36 -7.34
CA LYS A 67 -13.64 17.93 -7.04
C LYS A 67 -14.37 17.05 -8.07
N GLN A 68 -15.62 17.39 -8.41
CA GLN A 68 -16.38 16.67 -9.45
C GLN A 68 -15.76 16.79 -10.85
N ARG A 69 -15.24 17.98 -11.22
CA ARG A 69 -14.53 18.18 -12.49
C ARG A 69 -13.22 17.43 -12.53
N TRP A 70 -12.47 17.42 -11.43
CA TRP A 70 -11.26 16.62 -11.29
C TRP A 70 -11.55 15.13 -11.48
N TYR A 71 -12.61 14.61 -10.83
CA TYR A 71 -13.07 13.23 -11.06
C TYR A 71 -13.51 12.97 -12.50
N LYS A 72 -14.27 13.89 -13.12
CA LYS A 72 -14.72 13.71 -14.51
C LYS A 72 -13.57 13.78 -15.51
N MET A 73 -12.57 14.64 -15.29
CA MET A 73 -11.36 14.67 -16.12
C MET A 73 -10.51 13.41 -15.94
N ASN A 74 -10.38 12.92 -14.71
CA ASN A 74 -9.62 11.71 -14.43
C ASN A 74 -10.36 10.43 -14.80
N SER A 75 -11.69 10.39 -14.81
CA SER A 75 -12.45 9.22 -15.29
C SER A 75 -12.43 9.07 -16.81
N LEU A 76 -11.92 10.07 -17.54
CA LEU A 76 -11.72 10.04 -19.00
C LEU A 76 -10.26 9.76 -19.37
N ARG A 77 -9.34 9.81 -18.40
CA ARG A 77 -7.94 9.46 -18.58
C ARG A 77 -7.79 8.00 -18.13
N GLU A 78 -7.24 7.14 -18.98
CA GLU A 78 -6.84 5.81 -18.54
C GLU A 78 -5.79 5.95 -17.43
N ILE A 79 -6.16 5.66 -16.19
CA ILE A 79 -5.23 5.74 -15.05
C ILE A 79 -4.49 4.42 -14.99
N LYS A 80 -3.28 4.39 -15.57
CA LYS A 80 -2.41 3.20 -15.58
C LYS A 80 -2.18 2.66 -14.17
N THR A 81 -2.06 3.56 -13.20
CA THR A 81 -1.89 3.22 -11.79
C THR A 81 -3.01 2.34 -11.24
N GLU A 82 -4.26 2.55 -11.66
CA GLU A 82 -5.40 1.76 -11.18
C GLU A 82 -5.27 0.30 -11.65
N ALA A 83 -5.00 0.11 -12.95
CA ALA A 83 -4.75 -1.20 -13.52
C ALA A 83 -3.52 -1.86 -12.87
N ASN A 84 -2.46 -1.10 -12.64
CA ASN A 84 -1.25 -1.59 -11.96
C ASN A 84 -1.54 -2.07 -10.54
N ILE A 85 -2.37 -1.36 -9.76
CA ILE A 85 -2.77 -1.80 -8.42
C ILE A 85 -3.51 -3.13 -8.47
N ILE A 86 -4.45 -3.29 -9.41
CA ILE A 86 -5.22 -4.53 -9.58
C ILE A 86 -4.27 -5.67 -9.96
N ASN A 87 -3.36 -5.44 -10.91
CA ASN A 87 -2.38 -6.42 -11.35
C ASN A 87 -1.45 -6.86 -10.21
N THR A 88 -0.93 -5.91 -9.42
CA THR A 88 -0.11 -6.23 -8.24
C THR A 88 -0.92 -7.02 -7.23
N TYR A 89 -2.13 -6.57 -6.87
CA TYR A 89 -2.98 -7.32 -5.93
C TYR A 89 -3.20 -8.77 -6.36
N GLN A 90 -3.48 -8.99 -7.65
CA GLN A 90 -3.66 -10.34 -8.19
C GLN A 90 -2.36 -11.16 -8.17
N SER A 91 -1.21 -10.54 -8.46
CA SER A 91 0.10 -11.21 -8.38
C SER A 91 0.40 -11.62 -6.94
N GLU A 92 0.35 -10.68 -5.99
CA GLU A 92 0.62 -10.93 -4.57
C GLU A 92 -0.35 -11.97 -3.97
N ALA A 93 -1.63 -11.92 -4.35
CA ALA A 93 -2.62 -12.89 -3.90
C ALA A 93 -2.37 -14.29 -4.46
N ARG A 94 -1.90 -14.40 -5.72
CA ARG A 94 -1.51 -15.68 -6.33
C ARG A 94 -0.26 -16.23 -5.66
N ASP A 95 0.76 -15.40 -5.49
CA ASP A 95 2.03 -15.76 -4.85
C ASP A 95 1.83 -16.20 -3.41
N ARG A 96 0.90 -15.56 -2.68
CA ARG A 96 0.50 -16.01 -1.33
C ARG A 96 0.07 -17.48 -1.33
N GLU A 97 -0.80 -17.88 -2.25
CA GLU A 97 -1.30 -19.25 -2.34
C GLU A 97 -0.24 -20.23 -2.85
N ILE A 98 0.59 -19.82 -3.82
CA ILE A 98 1.71 -20.62 -4.33
C ILE A 98 2.74 -20.88 -3.22
N TYR A 99 3.15 -19.85 -2.48
CA TYR A 99 4.11 -19.99 -1.39
C TYR A 99 3.55 -20.80 -0.23
N ARG A 100 2.22 -20.75 0.01
CA ARG A 100 1.57 -21.66 0.97
C ARG A 100 1.76 -23.12 0.55
N ALA A 101 1.51 -23.44 -0.72
CA ALA A 101 1.74 -24.79 -1.26
C ALA A 101 3.23 -25.19 -1.25
N PHE A 102 4.14 -24.25 -1.50
CA PHE A 102 5.59 -24.49 -1.39
C PHE A 102 6.01 -24.79 0.05
N ALA A 103 5.44 -24.10 1.03
CA ALA A 103 5.68 -24.36 2.45
C ALA A 103 5.20 -25.77 2.85
N GLU A 104 4.01 -26.18 2.38
CA GLU A 104 3.48 -27.52 2.60
C GLU A 104 4.41 -28.59 2.01
N LYS A 105 4.87 -28.38 0.77
CA LYS A 105 5.83 -29.28 0.10
C LYS A 105 7.14 -29.42 0.87
N ALA A 106 7.78 -28.30 1.24
CA ALA A 106 9.01 -28.32 2.03
C ALA A 106 8.83 -28.98 3.40
N GLY A 107 7.67 -28.79 4.03
CA GLY A 107 7.32 -29.48 5.27
C GLY A 107 7.25 -31.00 5.08
N SER A 108 6.59 -31.47 4.01
CA SER A 108 6.50 -32.91 3.70
C SER A 108 7.84 -33.55 3.35
N GLU A 109 8.79 -32.77 2.84
CA GLU A 109 10.15 -33.21 2.55
C GLU A 109 11.07 -33.18 3.78
N GLY A 110 10.57 -32.72 4.93
CA GLY A 110 11.35 -32.63 6.16
C GLY A 110 12.36 -31.49 6.16
N ILE A 111 12.09 -30.40 5.43
CA ILE A 111 12.95 -29.21 5.33
C ILE A 111 12.26 -28.02 6.05
N PRO A 112 12.14 -28.06 7.39
CA PRO A 112 11.34 -27.09 8.15
C PRO A 112 11.85 -25.65 8.01
N ARG A 113 13.15 -25.43 7.83
CA ARG A 113 13.70 -24.09 7.53
C ARG A 113 13.06 -23.47 6.27
N VAL A 114 13.01 -24.22 5.18
CA VAL A 114 12.42 -23.75 3.90
C VAL A 114 10.91 -23.62 4.03
N ALA A 115 10.26 -24.52 4.76
CA ALA A 115 8.83 -24.42 5.04
C ALA A 115 8.49 -23.12 5.77
N ASN A 116 9.22 -22.79 6.84
CA ASN A 116 9.01 -21.60 7.65
C ASN A 116 9.30 -20.32 6.86
N MET A 117 10.32 -20.34 6.01
CA MET A 117 10.62 -19.23 5.11
C MET A 117 9.45 -18.95 4.15
N PHE A 118 8.90 -19.98 3.51
CA PHE A 118 7.77 -19.80 2.61
C PHE A 118 6.50 -19.37 3.37
N ARG A 119 6.27 -19.85 4.61
CA ARG A 119 5.19 -19.31 5.46
C ARG A 119 5.36 -17.82 5.73
N ALA A 120 6.58 -17.38 6.04
CA ALA A 120 6.87 -15.97 6.24
C ALA A 120 6.64 -15.15 4.95
N ALA A 121 7.05 -15.69 3.80
CA ALA A 121 6.77 -15.09 2.49
C ALA A 121 5.27 -15.03 2.20
N THR A 122 4.47 -16.05 2.56
CA THR A 122 3.00 -16.02 2.45
C THR A 122 2.40 -14.88 3.27
N VAL A 123 2.84 -14.67 4.52
CA VAL A 123 2.38 -13.55 5.35
C VAL A 123 2.77 -12.21 4.71
N SER A 124 4.02 -12.09 4.23
CA SER A 124 4.52 -10.93 3.51
C SER A 124 3.67 -10.57 2.29
N LYS A 125 3.44 -11.54 1.39
CA LYS A 125 2.61 -11.38 0.18
C LYS A 125 1.19 -10.95 0.53
N ASN A 126 0.62 -11.45 1.62
CA ASN A 126 -0.67 -10.99 2.11
C ASN A 126 -0.66 -9.52 2.55
N ILE A 127 0.38 -9.06 3.26
CA ILE A 127 0.53 -7.65 3.66
C ILE A 127 0.67 -6.76 2.43
N LEU A 128 1.49 -7.15 1.46
CA LEU A 128 1.66 -6.41 0.20
C LEU A 128 0.34 -6.28 -0.57
N ALA A 129 -0.41 -7.38 -0.73
CA ALA A 129 -1.72 -7.38 -1.38
C ALA A 129 -2.70 -6.38 -0.73
N HIS A 130 -2.77 -6.36 0.61
CA HIS A 130 -3.64 -5.43 1.33
C HIS A 130 -3.15 -3.97 1.24
N SER A 131 -1.84 -3.74 1.17
CA SER A 131 -1.26 -2.40 1.03
C SER A 131 -1.65 -1.75 -0.30
N VAL A 132 -1.52 -2.46 -1.42
CA VAL A 132 -1.89 -1.95 -2.75
C VAL A 132 -3.40 -1.81 -2.88
N LEU A 133 -4.18 -2.73 -2.30
CA LEU A 133 -5.64 -2.60 -2.27
C LEU A 133 -6.10 -1.37 -1.46
N SER A 134 -5.35 -0.99 -0.42
CA SER A 134 -5.61 0.24 0.32
C SER A 134 -5.37 1.49 -0.54
N ALA A 135 -4.39 1.47 -1.44
CA ALA A 135 -4.17 2.55 -2.39
C ALA A 135 -5.33 2.72 -3.37
N LEU A 136 -6.00 1.63 -3.76
CA LEU A 136 -7.20 1.69 -4.60
C LEU A 136 -8.36 2.46 -3.93
N ARG A 137 -8.52 2.32 -2.60
CA ARG A 137 -9.56 3.03 -1.85
C ARG A 137 -9.42 4.55 -1.92
N GLU A 138 -8.18 5.06 -1.99
CA GLU A 138 -7.92 6.51 -2.12
C GLU A 138 -8.28 7.04 -3.50
N MET A 139 -8.26 6.19 -4.53
CA MET A 139 -8.52 6.59 -5.92
C MET A 139 -10.00 6.85 -6.20
N SER A 140 -10.92 6.29 -5.41
CA SER A 140 -12.38 6.53 -5.44
C SER A 140 -13.06 6.33 -6.80
N THR A 141 -12.38 5.68 -7.74
CA THR A 141 -12.94 5.16 -8.99
C THR A 141 -13.44 3.74 -8.78
N ALA A 142 -14.49 3.40 -9.52
CA ALA A 142 -15.49 2.41 -9.18
C ALA A 142 -15.06 0.95 -9.44
N THR A 143 -15.72 0.01 -8.76
CA THR A 143 -15.88 -1.40 -9.17
C THR A 143 -14.61 -2.08 -9.66
N CYS A 144 -13.68 -2.38 -8.76
CA CYS A 144 -12.70 -3.42 -9.04
C CYS A 144 -13.39 -4.78 -8.95
N ASP A 145 -13.47 -5.49 -10.07
CA ASP A 145 -13.84 -6.89 -10.05
C ASP A 145 -12.66 -7.70 -9.49
N LEU A 146 -12.65 -7.90 -8.18
CA LEU A 146 -11.65 -8.70 -7.46
C LEU A 146 -12.01 -10.20 -7.45
N THR A 147 -13.09 -10.62 -8.13
CA THR A 147 -13.65 -11.97 -7.99
C THR A 147 -12.69 -13.09 -8.43
N MET A 148 -11.63 -12.77 -9.16
CA MET A 148 -10.64 -13.73 -9.67
C MET A 148 -9.26 -13.70 -8.97
N ALA A 149 -9.12 -12.98 -7.85
CA ALA A 149 -7.81 -12.89 -7.17
C ALA A 149 -7.48 -14.15 -6.35
N GLY A 150 -6.27 -14.71 -6.56
CA GLY A 150 -5.70 -15.77 -5.71
C GLY A 150 -5.71 -17.20 -6.28
N GLY A 151 -6.32 -17.43 -7.44
CA GLY A 151 -6.21 -18.73 -8.12
C GLY A 151 -4.83 -18.94 -8.76
N TYR A 152 -4.33 -20.18 -8.73
CA TYR A 152 -3.12 -20.59 -9.46
C TYR A 152 -3.33 -21.93 -10.17
N HIS A 153 -2.60 -22.15 -11.26
CA HIS A 153 -2.64 -23.43 -11.98
C HIS A 153 -1.79 -24.48 -11.24
N PRO A 154 -2.28 -25.71 -10.99
CA PRO A 154 -1.55 -26.73 -10.21
C PRO A 154 -0.13 -27.02 -10.70
N ALA A 155 0.12 -26.92 -12.02
CA ALA A 155 1.45 -27.12 -12.63
C ALA A 155 2.53 -26.08 -12.20
N LEU A 156 2.14 -25.03 -11.47
CA LEU A 156 3.09 -24.09 -10.86
C LEU A 156 3.77 -24.69 -9.63
N ILE A 157 3.17 -25.69 -8.99
CA ILE A 157 3.78 -26.44 -7.89
C ILE A 157 4.68 -27.53 -8.46
N LYS A 158 5.95 -27.54 -8.05
CA LYS A 158 6.97 -28.49 -8.54
C LYS A 158 7.12 -29.68 -7.61
N ASP A 159 7.78 -30.71 -8.13
CA ASP A 159 7.95 -32.00 -7.46
C ASP A 159 8.98 -31.97 -6.33
N SER A 160 9.80 -30.92 -6.25
CA SER A 160 10.79 -30.73 -5.18
C SER A 160 10.85 -29.31 -4.63
N SER A 161 11.26 -29.13 -3.37
CA SER A 161 11.50 -27.78 -2.80
C SER A 161 12.58 -27.00 -3.55
N ALA A 162 13.61 -27.69 -4.06
CA ALA A 162 14.66 -27.06 -4.86
C ALA A 162 14.10 -26.41 -6.14
N GLU A 163 13.17 -27.09 -6.83
CA GLU A 163 12.52 -26.54 -8.02
C GLU A 163 11.54 -25.43 -7.68
N ASN A 164 10.82 -25.54 -6.56
CA ASN A 164 9.94 -24.47 -6.07
C ASN A 164 10.74 -23.19 -5.73
N LEU A 165 11.91 -23.32 -5.10
CA LEU A 165 12.82 -22.20 -4.84
C LEU A 165 13.29 -21.55 -6.14
N LYS A 166 13.70 -22.34 -7.14
CA LYS A 166 14.09 -21.83 -8.47
C LYS A 166 12.92 -21.09 -9.15
N ALA A 167 11.72 -21.64 -9.06
CA ALA A 167 10.51 -20.99 -9.61
C ALA A 167 10.21 -19.67 -8.90
N ALA A 168 10.31 -19.63 -7.57
CA ALA A 168 10.10 -18.42 -6.77
C ALA A 168 11.14 -17.33 -7.12
N ILE A 169 12.43 -17.70 -7.21
CA ILE A 169 13.51 -16.79 -7.62
C ILE A 169 13.24 -16.22 -9.02
N ALA A 170 12.85 -17.06 -9.98
CA ALA A 170 12.56 -16.62 -11.34
C ALA A 170 11.37 -15.63 -11.39
N ASN A 171 10.29 -15.91 -10.65
CA ASN A 171 9.12 -15.03 -10.56
C ASN A 171 9.52 -13.65 -10.01
N VAL A 172 10.12 -13.63 -8.82
CA VAL A 172 10.56 -12.42 -8.13
C VAL A 172 11.56 -11.62 -8.95
N THR A 173 12.47 -12.29 -9.65
CA THR A 173 13.43 -11.62 -10.56
C THR A 173 12.70 -10.91 -11.70
N SER A 174 11.68 -11.54 -12.30
CA SER A 174 10.90 -10.92 -13.37
C SER A 174 10.10 -9.71 -12.90
N GLU A 175 9.49 -9.79 -11.71
CA GLU A 175 8.70 -8.72 -11.10
C GLU A 175 9.58 -7.51 -10.75
N THR A 176 10.71 -7.75 -10.10
CA THR A 176 11.64 -6.70 -9.68
C THR A 176 12.41 -6.07 -10.84
N ALA A 177 12.68 -6.82 -11.92
CA ALA A 177 13.40 -6.29 -13.07
C ALA A 177 12.56 -5.37 -13.97
N THR A 178 11.24 -5.62 -14.09
CA THR A 178 10.41 -4.98 -15.12
C THR A 178 9.09 -4.41 -14.60
N MET A 179 8.34 -5.21 -13.81
CA MET A 179 7.00 -4.87 -13.36
C MET A 179 7.01 -3.67 -12.42
N PHE A 180 7.69 -3.76 -11.27
CA PHE A 180 7.69 -2.68 -10.28
C PHE A 180 8.30 -1.37 -10.79
N PRO A 181 9.46 -1.35 -11.48
CA PRO A 181 10.00 -0.10 -12.03
C PRO A 181 9.02 0.63 -12.96
N THR A 182 8.25 -0.12 -13.76
CA THR A 182 7.22 0.44 -14.63
C THR A 182 6.06 1.00 -13.83
N MET A 183 5.56 0.24 -12.85
CA MET A 183 4.42 0.64 -12.01
C MET A 183 4.73 1.86 -11.12
N ILE A 184 5.94 1.94 -10.57
CA ILE A 184 6.43 3.08 -9.79
C ILE A 184 6.43 4.35 -10.65
N ARG A 185 6.95 4.26 -11.88
CA ARG A 185 6.98 5.38 -12.83
C ARG A 185 5.57 5.82 -13.24
N ASP A 186 4.67 4.87 -13.50
CA ASP A 186 3.28 5.19 -13.84
C ASP A 186 2.56 5.88 -12.67
N ALA A 187 2.73 5.39 -11.44
CA ALA A 187 2.19 6.00 -10.23
C ALA A 187 2.72 7.42 -9.98
N GLU A 188 3.99 7.67 -10.29
CA GLU A 188 4.58 9.00 -10.26
C GLU A 188 3.96 9.94 -11.31
N ASN A 189 3.86 9.47 -12.56
CA ASN A 189 3.30 10.25 -13.66
C ASN A 189 1.81 10.58 -13.46
N ASP A 190 1.06 9.66 -12.87
CA ASP A 190 -0.36 9.83 -12.55
C ASP A 190 -0.57 10.64 -11.25
N GLY A 191 0.48 10.89 -10.47
CA GLY A 191 0.44 11.68 -9.23
C GLY A 191 -0.06 10.93 -7.99
N TRP A 192 -0.09 9.60 -8.02
CA TRP A 192 -0.54 8.74 -6.92
C TRP A 192 0.59 8.35 -5.99
N LYS A 193 0.92 9.25 -5.06
CA LYS A 193 2.05 9.09 -4.13
C LYS A 193 1.97 7.82 -3.27
N PHE A 194 0.78 7.48 -2.77
CA PHE A 194 0.63 6.31 -1.91
C PHE A 194 0.79 5.00 -2.70
N ALA A 195 0.21 4.91 -3.91
CA ALA A 195 0.44 3.76 -4.80
C ALA A 195 1.93 3.61 -5.16
N LYS A 196 2.61 4.71 -5.50
CA LYS A 196 4.07 4.72 -5.73
C LYS A 196 4.83 4.12 -4.55
N GLN A 197 4.47 4.52 -3.32
CA GLN A 197 5.09 4.00 -2.11
C GLN A 197 4.84 2.49 -1.93
N CYS A 198 3.60 2.03 -2.13
CA CYS A 198 3.27 0.60 -2.06
C CYS A 198 4.09 -0.22 -3.07
N PHE A 199 4.20 0.21 -4.32
CA PHE A 199 5.02 -0.48 -5.33
C PHE A 199 6.51 -0.47 -4.99
N THR A 200 7.01 0.64 -4.42
CA THR A 200 8.40 0.74 -3.97
C THR A 200 8.68 -0.25 -2.83
N TYR A 201 7.75 -0.41 -1.90
CA TYR A 201 7.87 -1.39 -0.82
C TYR A 201 7.79 -2.82 -1.34
N ALA A 202 6.84 -3.12 -2.23
CA ALA A 202 6.73 -4.44 -2.85
C ALA A 202 8.03 -4.84 -3.56
N GLU A 203 8.62 -3.93 -4.35
CA GLU A 203 9.92 -4.16 -5.01
C GLU A 203 11.05 -4.46 -4.00
N ALA A 204 11.15 -3.67 -2.93
CA ALA A 204 12.19 -3.85 -1.92
C ALA A 204 12.04 -5.15 -1.14
N VAL A 205 10.80 -5.52 -0.79
CA VAL A 205 10.47 -6.78 -0.11
C VAL A 205 10.80 -7.97 -1.02
N ASP A 206 10.45 -7.90 -2.30
CA ASP A 206 10.72 -8.96 -3.25
C ASP A 206 12.21 -9.13 -3.55
N LYS A 207 13.01 -8.04 -3.58
CA LYS A 207 14.48 -8.17 -3.57
C LYS A 207 14.98 -8.91 -2.33
N GLY A 208 14.37 -8.67 -1.18
CA GLY A 208 14.62 -9.42 0.06
C GLY A 208 14.25 -10.89 -0.06
N HIS A 209 13.08 -11.21 -0.61
CA HIS A 209 12.66 -12.59 -0.89
C HIS A 209 13.64 -13.31 -1.80
N ASN A 210 14.12 -12.67 -2.88
CA ASN A 210 15.10 -13.27 -3.79
C ASN A 210 16.38 -13.68 -3.06
N LYS A 211 16.88 -12.81 -2.17
CA LYS A 211 18.04 -13.11 -1.32
C LYS A 211 17.77 -14.33 -0.43
N LEU A 212 16.64 -14.35 0.28
CA LEU A 212 16.28 -15.47 1.18
C LEU A 212 16.10 -16.78 0.41
N PHE A 213 15.41 -16.76 -0.73
CA PHE A 213 15.19 -17.94 -1.57
C PHE A 213 16.50 -18.47 -2.16
N SER A 214 17.39 -17.58 -2.60
CA SER A 214 18.71 -17.95 -3.11
C SER A 214 19.58 -18.58 -2.04
N GLN A 215 19.59 -18.02 -0.82
CA GLN A 215 20.28 -18.59 0.33
C GLN A 215 19.70 -19.97 0.70
N ALA A 216 18.37 -20.08 0.77
CA ALA A 216 17.69 -21.34 1.06
C ALA A 216 18.00 -22.44 0.02
N LEU A 217 18.11 -22.06 -1.27
CA LEU A 217 18.46 -22.98 -2.35
C LEU A 217 19.91 -23.47 -2.24
N ASN A 218 20.85 -22.57 -1.91
CA ASN A 218 22.26 -22.94 -1.73
C ASN A 218 22.48 -23.81 -0.50
N ASP A 219 21.67 -23.62 0.53
CA ASP A 219 21.83 -24.26 1.84
C ASP A 219 20.76 -25.34 2.10
N LEU A 220 20.20 -25.96 1.06
CA LEU A 220 18.99 -26.79 1.15
C LEU A 220 19.06 -27.90 2.21
N ASP A 221 20.24 -28.51 2.37
CA ASP A 221 20.49 -29.62 3.31
C ASP A 221 20.76 -29.17 4.75
N THR A 222 20.71 -27.85 5.02
CA THR A 222 20.94 -27.32 6.37
C THR A 222 19.83 -27.78 7.31
N PRO A 223 20.17 -28.53 8.38
CA PRO A 223 19.18 -29.08 9.27
C PRO A 223 18.58 -28.02 10.22
N GLY A 224 17.39 -28.33 10.74
CA GLY A 224 16.73 -27.53 11.77
C GLY A 224 15.69 -26.55 11.22
N ALA A 225 14.90 -26.00 12.14
CA ALA A 225 13.97 -24.91 11.84
C ALA A 225 14.66 -23.56 12.05
N SER A 226 14.25 -22.56 11.29
CA SER A 226 14.64 -21.17 11.50
C SER A 226 13.41 -20.33 11.78
N ASP A 227 13.56 -19.36 12.69
CA ASP A 227 12.57 -18.32 12.91
C ASP A 227 12.75 -17.26 11.82
N TYR A 228 11.64 -16.89 11.17
CA TYR A 228 11.60 -15.75 10.26
C TYR A 228 10.73 -14.67 10.87
N PHE A 229 11.03 -13.42 10.55
CA PHE A 229 10.31 -12.26 11.10
C PHE A 229 9.75 -11.42 9.98
N VAL A 230 8.46 -11.07 10.06
CA VAL A 230 7.74 -10.30 9.05
C VAL A 230 7.33 -8.96 9.62
N CYS A 231 7.71 -7.86 8.97
CA CYS A 231 7.29 -6.52 9.34
C CYS A 231 5.80 -6.33 9.01
N GLU A 232 4.97 -6.12 10.02
CA GLU A 232 3.52 -5.97 9.88
C GLU A 232 3.09 -4.75 9.06
N SER A 233 3.95 -3.74 8.94
CA SER A 233 3.65 -2.51 8.18
C SER A 233 3.93 -2.61 6.68
N CYS A 234 4.90 -3.42 6.25
CA CYS A 234 5.31 -3.43 4.84
C CYS A 234 5.58 -4.83 4.27
N GLY A 235 5.56 -5.89 5.06
CA GLY A 235 5.82 -7.26 4.62
C GLY A 235 7.29 -7.67 4.56
N ASN A 236 8.24 -6.80 4.94
CA ASN A 236 9.66 -7.17 4.89
C ASN A 236 9.95 -8.42 5.73
N VAL A 237 10.66 -9.40 5.15
CA VAL A 237 11.01 -10.67 5.80
C VAL A 237 12.50 -10.69 6.11
N ILE A 238 12.85 -11.05 7.34
CA ILE A 238 14.23 -11.26 7.78
C ILE A 238 14.38 -12.62 8.48
N ASP A 239 15.60 -13.17 8.45
CA ASP A 239 15.98 -14.49 8.95
C ASP A 239 16.69 -14.45 10.32
N SER A 240 16.66 -13.29 10.98
CA SER A 240 17.31 -13.05 12.27
C SER A 240 16.48 -12.10 13.12
N ASN A 241 16.70 -12.15 14.44
CA ASN A 241 15.98 -11.29 15.39
C ASN A 241 16.11 -9.80 14.99
N PRO A 242 14.99 -9.06 14.91
CA PRO A 242 15.02 -7.63 14.58
C PRO A 242 15.82 -6.84 15.63
N VAL A 243 16.98 -6.31 15.23
CA VAL A 243 17.83 -5.45 16.09
C VAL A 243 17.51 -3.98 15.92
N ASP A 244 17.24 -3.58 14.68
CA ASP A 244 16.98 -2.20 14.25
C ASP A 244 15.59 -2.03 13.65
N SER A 245 15.25 -0.79 13.29
CA SER A 245 14.04 -0.49 12.52
C SER A 245 14.05 -1.18 11.15
N CYS A 246 12.86 -1.43 10.61
CA CYS A 246 12.68 -2.05 9.31
C CYS A 246 13.39 -1.24 8.22
N THR A 247 14.28 -1.89 7.47
CA THR A 247 15.08 -1.27 6.41
C THR A 247 14.27 -0.85 5.19
N VAL A 248 13.04 -1.36 5.03
CA VAL A 248 12.15 -1.02 3.91
C VAL A 248 11.28 0.19 4.23
N CYS A 249 10.59 0.19 5.38
CA CYS A 249 9.60 1.22 5.71
C CYS A 249 9.96 2.11 6.91
N GLY A 250 11.04 1.82 7.63
CA GLY A 250 11.47 2.58 8.81
C GLY A 250 10.68 2.31 10.09
N SER A 251 9.71 1.38 10.07
CA SER A 251 8.93 1.02 11.26
C SER A 251 9.81 0.44 12.37
N GLU A 252 9.40 0.63 13.62
CA GLU A 252 10.14 0.14 14.79
C GLU A 252 10.29 -1.39 14.80
N LYS A 253 11.35 -1.90 15.42
CA LYS A 253 11.62 -3.35 15.54
C LYS A 253 10.48 -4.18 16.14
N LYS A 254 9.66 -3.58 17.00
CA LYS A 254 8.51 -4.24 17.65
C LYS A 254 7.37 -4.58 16.66
N THR A 255 7.39 -3.99 15.48
CA THR A 255 6.42 -4.22 14.39
C THR A 255 6.70 -5.52 13.63
N PHE A 256 7.78 -6.23 13.95
CA PHE A 256 8.04 -7.54 13.38
C PHE A 256 7.33 -8.64 14.17
N MET A 257 6.59 -9.49 13.47
CA MET A 257 6.02 -10.72 14.02
C MET A 257 6.90 -11.93 13.67
N ALA A 258 7.04 -12.88 14.59
CA ALA A 258 7.73 -14.14 14.31
C ALA A 258 6.82 -15.14 13.58
N VAL A 259 7.36 -15.87 12.61
CA VAL A 259 6.69 -16.92 11.83
C VAL A 259 7.51 -18.21 11.94
N ARG A 260 6.82 -19.31 12.25
CA ARG A 260 7.40 -20.63 12.55
C ARG A 260 6.65 -21.78 11.90
#